data_AF-A0A356IMM9-F1
#
_entry.id   AF-A0A356IMM9-F1
#
_cell.length_a   1.000
_cell.length_b   1.000
_cell.length_c   1.000
_cell.angle_alpha   90.00
_cell.angle_beta   90.00
_cell.angle_gamma   90.00
#
_symmetry.space_group_name_H-M   'P 1'
#
loop_
_entity.id
_entity.type
_entity.pdbx_description
1 polymer ?
#
loop_
_entity_poly.entity_id
_entity_poly.type
_entity_poly.pdbx_seq_one_letter_code
_entity_poly.pdbx_strand_id
1 'polypeptide(L)'
;MSFEFNGKVAIVTGAGGGLGFAYAQYLAERGANVIVNDLGGGTFGYDGKPSSKVASAAADKINALGKGKAIADGHDVSKFENAQRMVDTALENWGRIDIVINNAGIASTGVFPDIDREEIDLHLGVHVMGAVNTMRAAWPHMKKQNYGRIINTSSDSVLGFSPQTTYPSMKAALIGLSRNAGLLGVDHNINVNVIMPAAFTRLSALLPQGGFRDHLEQDFQPEKLAPVVAYLCHEQCDISREIFSVGGGKFSRIVMASSAAMPVDMSVESVAAQMNTVMTDDTSGLQIFKSSFDDLKNLGFSDEECQMFYDMTATQAELGPIEAVPIDRVDNVWDITIKSPVGDQFSRLVLASSGAALNGHVLNEEHGNQMVLDGKIENGDSLVWKCKLTKPVPMTLTYRGQVDKDQKLQGKVVGTLMGKTVMDCAFLGTPVFGEQADLAKQESADQRALDAQKKPGLLQRLFAKA
;
A
#
# COMPACT_ATOMS: atom_id res chain seq x y z
N MET A 1 19.96 -7.84 -28.28
CA MET A 1 18.87 -7.83 -27.28
C MET A 1 17.86 -6.79 -27.74
N SER A 2 16.59 -7.14 -27.85
CA SER A 2 15.52 -6.22 -28.27
C SER A 2 14.66 -5.85 -27.06
N PHE A 3 14.44 -4.54 -26.84
CA PHE A 3 13.60 -4.02 -25.75
C PHE A 3 12.19 -3.76 -26.27
N GLU A 4 11.45 -4.84 -26.54
CA GLU A 4 10.09 -4.81 -27.07
C GLU A 4 9.06 -5.09 -25.97
N PHE A 5 7.88 -4.51 -26.11
CA PHE A 5 6.74 -4.61 -25.19
C PHE A 5 5.57 -5.38 -25.83
N ASN A 6 5.84 -6.23 -26.81
CA ASN A 6 4.81 -7.00 -27.50
C ASN A 6 3.92 -7.77 -26.52
N GLY A 7 2.62 -7.50 -26.59
CA GLY A 7 1.62 -8.14 -25.73
C GLY A 7 1.58 -7.62 -24.29
N LYS A 8 2.41 -6.61 -23.93
CA LYS A 8 2.28 -5.89 -22.65
C LYS A 8 1.19 -4.84 -22.75
N VAL A 9 0.50 -4.60 -21.64
CA VAL A 9 -0.57 -3.62 -21.52
C VAL A 9 -0.19 -2.55 -20.50
N ALA A 10 -0.27 -1.29 -20.90
CA ALA A 10 0.05 -0.15 -20.06
C ALA A 10 -1.16 0.75 -19.83
N ILE A 11 -1.27 1.31 -18.62
CA ILE A 11 -2.06 2.52 -18.36
C ILE A 11 -1.08 3.66 -18.13
N VAL A 12 -1.25 4.76 -18.87
CA VAL A 12 -0.49 6.00 -18.65
C VAL A 12 -1.47 7.13 -18.35
N THR A 13 -1.39 7.70 -17.15
CA THR A 13 -2.29 8.77 -16.72
C THR A 13 -1.73 10.15 -17.09
N GLY A 14 -2.61 11.09 -17.43
CA GLY A 14 -2.20 12.40 -17.98
C GLY A 14 -1.44 12.28 -19.30
N ALA A 15 -1.86 11.36 -20.17
CA ALA A 15 -1.20 11.00 -21.41
C ALA A 15 -1.74 11.72 -22.65
N GLY A 16 -2.59 12.75 -22.49
CA GLY A 16 -3.09 13.58 -23.58
C GLY A 16 -2.02 14.50 -24.18
N GLY A 17 -0.93 14.75 -23.46
CA GLY A 17 0.21 15.54 -23.92
C GLY A 17 1.44 15.45 -23.01
N GLY A 18 2.48 16.22 -23.34
CA GLY A 18 3.68 16.32 -22.53
C GLY A 18 4.36 14.97 -22.25
N LEU A 19 4.78 14.77 -21.00
CA LEU A 19 5.51 13.57 -20.56
C LEU A 19 4.69 12.28 -20.71
N GLY A 20 3.44 12.27 -20.26
CA GLY A 20 2.58 11.09 -20.35
C GLY A 20 2.39 10.63 -21.79
N PHE A 21 2.18 11.56 -22.73
CA PHE A 21 2.07 11.21 -24.15
C PHE A 21 3.37 10.61 -24.69
N ALA A 22 4.52 11.22 -24.37
CA ALA A 22 5.82 10.71 -24.81
C ALA A 22 6.09 9.29 -24.28
N TYR A 23 5.69 8.99 -23.04
CA TYR A 23 5.80 7.65 -22.46
C TYR A 23 4.88 6.64 -23.16
N ALA A 24 3.61 7.00 -23.33
CA ALA A 24 2.61 6.16 -24.00
C ALA A 24 3.02 5.84 -25.44
N GLN A 25 3.45 6.85 -26.19
CA GLN A 25 3.94 6.71 -27.56
C GLN A 25 5.16 5.77 -27.62
N TYR A 26 6.18 6.00 -26.78
CA TYR A 26 7.41 5.22 -26.85
C TYR A 26 7.23 3.74 -26.50
N LEU A 27 6.32 3.43 -25.57
CA LEU A 27 5.91 2.05 -25.27
C LEU A 27 5.16 1.41 -26.45
N ALA A 28 4.23 2.13 -27.06
CA ALA A 28 3.46 1.64 -28.20
C ALA A 28 4.31 1.44 -29.47
N GLU A 29 5.32 2.28 -29.70
CA GLU A 29 6.32 2.11 -30.77
C GLU A 29 7.14 0.82 -30.63
N ARG A 30 7.10 0.20 -29.46
CA ARG A 30 7.72 -1.09 -29.12
C ARG A 30 6.69 -2.21 -28.92
N GLY A 31 5.45 -2.00 -29.36
CA GLY A 31 4.43 -3.05 -29.38
C GLY A 31 3.55 -3.16 -28.12
N ALA A 32 3.65 -2.23 -27.17
CA ALA A 32 2.71 -2.19 -26.06
C ALA A 32 1.31 -1.78 -26.52
N ASN A 33 0.28 -2.34 -25.88
CA ASN A 33 -1.06 -1.78 -25.90
C ASN A 33 -1.22 -0.78 -24.76
N VAL A 34 -1.85 0.37 -24.98
CA VAL A 34 -1.87 1.49 -24.02
C VAL A 34 -3.27 2.05 -23.81
N ILE A 35 -3.72 2.12 -22.56
CA ILE A 35 -4.79 3.02 -22.15
C ILE A 35 -4.19 4.41 -21.98
N VAL A 36 -4.61 5.34 -22.83
CA VAL A 36 -4.21 6.75 -22.83
C VAL A 36 -5.23 7.52 -21.99
N ASN A 37 -4.96 7.64 -20.69
CA ASN A 37 -5.85 8.36 -19.78
C ASN A 37 -5.50 9.85 -19.73
N ASP A 38 -6.50 10.71 -19.94
CA ASP A 38 -6.39 12.14 -19.68
C ASP A 38 -7.78 12.76 -19.46
N LEU A 39 -7.96 13.43 -18.32
CA LEU A 39 -9.20 14.12 -17.97
C LEU A 39 -9.49 15.31 -18.92
N GLY A 40 -8.46 15.89 -19.54
CA GLY A 40 -8.55 17.09 -20.39
C GLY A 40 -8.86 18.37 -19.63
N GLY A 41 -8.45 18.45 -18.36
CA GLY A 41 -8.49 19.68 -17.57
C GLY A 41 -7.32 20.63 -17.89
N GLY A 42 -7.33 21.83 -17.29
CA GLY A 42 -6.24 22.81 -17.44
C GLY A 42 -5.02 22.51 -16.59
N THR A 43 -4.14 23.51 -16.42
CA THR A 43 -2.84 23.32 -15.76
C THR A 43 -2.98 23.20 -14.24
N PHE A 44 -3.94 23.95 -13.68
CA PHE A 44 -4.18 24.09 -12.25
C PHE A 44 -5.35 23.21 -11.76
N GLY A 45 -5.99 22.47 -12.68
CA GLY A 45 -7.06 21.53 -12.36
C GLY A 45 -8.46 22.14 -12.22
N TYR A 46 -8.54 23.46 -12.05
CA TYR A 46 -9.79 24.22 -12.04
C TYR A 46 -9.94 25.17 -13.25
N ASP A 47 -8.84 25.41 -13.98
CA ASP A 47 -8.86 26.17 -15.23
C ASP A 47 -9.30 25.26 -16.38
N GLY A 48 -10.32 25.66 -17.13
CA GLY A 48 -10.83 24.88 -18.27
C GLY A 48 -11.85 23.80 -17.91
N LYS A 49 -12.49 23.25 -18.95
CA LYS A 49 -13.52 22.22 -18.82
C LYS A 49 -12.94 20.88 -19.25
N PRO A 50 -12.95 19.85 -18.37
CA PRO A 50 -12.55 18.49 -18.72
C PRO A 50 -13.15 18.03 -20.06
N SER A 51 -12.31 17.45 -20.91
CA SER A 51 -12.72 16.92 -22.20
C SER A 51 -11.85 15.76 -22.62
N SER A 52 -12.45 14.59 -22.80
CA SER A 52 -11.77 13.37 -23.26
C SER A 52 -11.20 13.48 -24.69
N LYS A 53 -11.45 14.58 -25.41
CA LYS A 53 -10.92 14.82 -26.76
C LYS A 53 -9.38 14.80 -26.81
N VAL A 54 -8.69 15.25 -25.76
CA VAL A 54 -7.22 15.23 -25.72
C VAL A 54 -6.70 13.79 -25.63
N ALA A 55 -7.36 12.93 -24.86
CA ALA A 55 -7.05 11.51 -24.79
C ALA A 55 -7.33 10.81 -26.13
N SER A 56 -8.46 11.12 -26.78
CA SER A 56 -8.80 10.59 -28.11
C SER A 56 -7.75 10.97 -29.16
N ALA A 57 -7.39 12.25 -29.24
CA ALA A 57 -6.40 12.71 -30.22
C ALA A 57 -5.02 12.10 -29.97
N ALA A 58 -4.62 11.88 -28.71
CA ALA A 58 -3.39 11.20 -28.36
C ALA A 58 -3.42 9.71 -28.75
N ALA A 59 -4.52 9.01 -28.45
CA ALA A 59 -4.69 7.61 -28.86
C ALA A 59 -4.67 7.44 -30.39
N ASP A 60 -5.32 8.34 -31.13
CA ASP A 60 -5.31 8.33 -32.60
C ASP A 60 -3.90 8.47 -33.17
N LYS A 61 -3.08 9.39 -32.61
CA LYS A 61 -1.66 9.53 -32.99
C LYS A 61 -0.87 8.26 -32.75
N ILE A 62 -1.08 7.59 -31.62
CA ILE A 62 -0.40 6.34 -31.30
C ILE A 62 -0.85 5.21 -32.25
N ASN A 63 -2.15 5.08 -32.48
CA ASN A 63 -2.70 4.07 -33.40
C ASN A 63 -2.18 4.26 -34.84
N ALA A 64 -1.94 5.50 -35.28
CA ALA A 64 -1.37 5.80 -36.59
C ALA A 64 0.07 5.27 -36.77
N LEU A 65 0.80 4.96 -35.69
CA LEU A 65 2.15 4.38 -35.76
C LEU A 65 2.14 2.88 -36.12
N GLY A 66 1.01 2.20 -35.92
CA GLY A 66 0.75 0.82 -36.40
C GLY A 66 1.50 -0.31 -35.68
N LYS A 67 2.26 -0.04 -34.60
CA LYS A 67 3.04 -1.06 -33.86
C LYS A 67 2.37 -1.54 -32.57
N GLY A 68 1.68 -0.64 -31.88
CA GLY A 68 0.86 -0.92 -30.70
C GLY A 68 -0.58 -0.47 -30.91
N LYS A 69 -1.44 -0.69 -29.92
CA LYS A 69 -2.82 -0.17 -29.94
C LYS A 69 -3.04 0.78 -28.77
N ALA A 70 -3.83 1.82 -28.98
CA ALA A 70 -4.20 2.77 -27.95
C ALA A 70 -5.72 2.90 -27.83
N ILE A 71 -6.20 2.94 -26.60
CA ILE A 71 -7.60 3.27 -26.25
C ILE A 71 -7.58 4.53 -25.41
N ALA A 72 -8.39 5.52 -25.78
CA ALA A 72 -8.54 6.75 -25.02
C ALA A 72 -9.42 6.55 -23.80
N ASP A 73 -9.02 7.17 -22.69
CA ASP A 73 -9.75 7.16 -21.45
C ASP A 73 -9.83 8.58 -20.87
N GLY A 74 -11.02 9.01 -20.46
CA GLY A 74 -11.27 10.36 -19.92
C GLY A 74 -11.54 10.39 -18.43
N HIS A 75 -11.29 9.32 -17.69
CA HIS A 75 -11.68 9.20 -16.30
C HIS A 75 -10.76 10.00 -15.36
N ASP A 76 -11.33 10.51 -14.27
CA ASP A 76 -10.61 11.21 -13.22
C ASP A 76 -9.94 10.23 -12.26
N VAL A 77 -8.61 10.25 -12.20
CA VAL A 77 -7.79 9.40 -11.33
C VAL A 77 -8.05 9.59 -9.84
N SER A 78 -8.58 10.76 -9.44
CA SER A 78 -8.89 11.05 -8.03
C SER A 78 -10.01 10.16 -7.47
N LYS A 79 -10.77 9.48 -8.34
CA LYS A 79 -11.86 8.57 -7.99
C LYS A 79 -11.43 7.12 -8.21
N PHE A 80 -11.73 6.25 -7.25
CA PHE A 80 -11.29 4.86 -7.34
C PHE A 80 -12.06 4.08 -8.40
N GLU A 81 -13.36 4.32 -8.53
CA GLU A 81 -14.25 3.65 -9.47
C GLU A 81 -13.81 3.90 -10.92
N ASN A 82 -13.28 5.10 -11.16
CA ASN A 82 -12.67 5.51 -12.41
C ASN A 82 -11.37 4.75 -12.70
N ALA A 83 -10.50 4.61 -11.68
CA ALA A 83 -9.29 3.81 -11.80
C ALA A 83 -9.61 2.32 -12.06
N GLN A 84 -10.65 1.79 -11.42
CA GLN A 84 -11.15 0.46 -11.69
C GLN A 84 -11.63 0.33 -13.13
N ARG A 85 -12.37 1.31 -13.66
CA ARG A 85 -12.81 1.30 -15.06
C ARG A 85 -11.68 1.33 -16.08
N MET A 86 -10.58 2.03 -15.81
CA MET A 86 -9.38 1.97 -16.66
C MET A 86 -8.80 0.55 -16.70
N VAL A 87 -8.69 -0.11 -15.55
CA VAL A 87 -8.19 -1.48 -15.45
C VAL A 87 -9.15 -2.45 -16.13
N ASP A 88 -10.45 -2.33 -15.90
CA ASP A 88 -11.47 -3.16 -16.54
C ASP A 88 -11.39 -3.03 -18.07
N THR A 89 -11.23 -1.81 -18.59
CA THR A 89 -11.06 -1.57 -20.03
C THR A 89 -9.83 -2.29 -20.58
N ALA A 90 -8.69 -2.25 -19.85
CA ALA A 90 -7.48 -2.98 -20.23
C ALA A 90 -7.71 -4.51 -20.25
N LEU A 91 -8.42 -5.04 -19.26
CA LEU A 91 -8.75 -6.46 -19.15
C LEU A 91 -9.74 -6.92 -20.23
N GLU A 92 -10.79 -6.14 -20.49
CA GLU A 92 -11.80 -6.44 -21.51
C GLU A 92 -11.19 -6.50 -22.92
N ASN A 93 -10.21 -5.63 -23.22
CA ASN A 93 -9.62 -5.54 -24.55
C ASN A 93 -8.38 -6.43 -24.74
N TRP A 94 -7.59 -6.64 -23.69
CA TRP A 94 -6.29 -7.31 -23.79
C TRP A 94 -6.02 -8.36 -22.72
N GLY A 95 -6.94 -8.57 -21.78
CA GLY A 95 -6.91 -9.66 -20.80
C GLY A 95 -5.91 -9.49 -19.65
N ARG A 96 -5.17 -8.38 -19.59
CA ARG A 96 -4.10 -8.15 -18.60
C ARG A 96 -3.82 -6.67 -18.37
N ILE A 97 -3.07 -6.38 -17.31
CA ILE A 97 -2.46 -5.08 -17.03
C ILE A 97 -1.04 -5.30 -16.49
N ASP A 98 -0.05 -4.71 -17.14
CA ASP A 98 1.37 -4.97 -16.88
C ASP A 98 2.11 -3.75 -16.35
N ILE A 99 1.75 -2.57 -16.86
CA ILE A 99 2.45 -1.33 -16.62
C ILE A 99 1.45 -0.27 -16.16
N VAL A 100 1.77 0.44 -15.08
CA VAL A 100 1.03 1.63 -14.65
C VAL A 100 2.01 2.80 -14.48
N ILE A 101 1.85 3.84 -15.28
CA ILE A 101 2.63 5.08 -15.16
C ILE A 101 1.71 6.18 -14.62
N ASN A 102 1.90 6.49 -13.34
CA ASN A 102 1.18 7.55 -12.63
C ASN A 102 1.83 8.90 -12.87
N ASN A 103 1.46 9.51 -14.00
CA ASN A 103 1.99 10.78 -14.48
C ASN A 103 1.02 11.96 -14.32
N ALA A 104 -0.30 11.72 -14.22
CA ALA A 104 -1.29 12.78 -14.05
C ALA A 104 -0.93 13.76 -12.92
N GLY A 105 -1.10 15.05 -13.19
CA GLY A 105 -0.74 16.09 -12.25
C GLY A 105 -1.19 17.48 -12.68
N ILE A 106 -1.32 18.35 -11.69
CA ILE A 106 -1.68 19.76 -11.82
C ILE A 106 -0.66 20.63 -11.09
N ALA A 107 -0.60 21.91 -11.44
CA ALA A 107 0.23 22.91 -10.81
C ALA A 107 -0.48 23.57 -9.63
N SER A 108 0.29 24.00 -8.63
CA SER A 108 -0.21 24.75 -7.49
C SER A 108 -0.12 26.25 -7.77
N THR A 109 -1.01 27.02 -7.15
CA THR A 109 -0.98 28.48 -7.11
C THR A 109 -0.76 29.01 -5.69
N GLY A 110 -1.17 28.25 -4.67
CA GLY A 110 -1.10 28.65 -3.27
C GLY A 110 0.32 28.81 -2.74
N VAL A 111 0.56 29.92 -2.04
CA VAL A 111 1.83 30.23 -1.37
C VAL A 111 1.62 30.07 0.13
N PHE A 112 2.54 29.39 0.82
CA PHE A 112 2.42 29.24 2.27
C PHE A 112 2.59 30.59 3.00
N PRO A 113 1.75 30.92 4.01
CA PRO A 113 0.72 30.09 4.64
C PRO A 113 -0.69 30.19 4.02
N ASP A 114 -0.89 31.05 3.03
CA ASP A 114 -2.19 31.38 2.43
C ASP A 114 -2.57 30.40 1.32
N ILE A 115 -2.89 29.16 1.72
CA ILE A 115 -3.31 28.09 0.81
C ILE A 115 -4.73 27.65 1.16
N ASP A 116 -5.62 27.67 0.16
CA ASP A 116 -7.00 27.23 0.33
C ASP A 116 -7.08 25.72 0.55
N ARG A 117 -8.02 25.29 1.39
CA ARG A 117 -8.23 23.87 1.70
C ARG A 117 -8.61 23.07 0.46
N GLU A 118 -9.40 23.68 -0.42
CA GLU A 118 -9.85 23.10 -1.67
C GLU A 118 -8.69 22.81 -2.62
N GLU A 119 -7.68 23.69 -2.68
CA GLU A 119 -6.46 23.44 -3.46
C GLU A 119 -5.67 22.25 -2.89
N ILE A 120 -5.55 22.18 -1.55
CA ILE A 120 -4.88 21.05 -0.88
C ILE A 120 -5.59 19.73 -1.19
N ASP A 121 -6.92 19.69 -1.04
CA ASP A 121 -7.72 18.49 -1.28
C ASP A 121 -7.67 18.08 -2.77
N LEU A 122 -7.69 19.04 -3.69
CA LEU A 122 -7.54 18.79 -5.12
C LEU A 122 -6.17 18.19 -5.46
N HIS A 123 -5.09 18.76 -4.94
CA HIS A 123 -3.72 18.26 -5.14
C HIS A 123 -3.53 16.87 -4.54
N LEU A 124 -4.05 16.64 -3.33
CA LEU A 124 -4.05 15.31 -2.70
C LEU A 124 -4.82 14.30 -3.56
N GLY A 125 -5.99 14.70 -4.05
CA GLY A 125 -6.85 13.90 -4.92
C GLY A 125 -6.15 13.47 -6.21
N VAL A 126 -5.57 14.43 -6.95
CA VAL A 126 -4.96 14.17 -8.26
C VAL A 126 -3.63 13.44 -8.13
N HIS A 127 -2.72 13.91 -7.27
CA HIS A 127 -1.35 13.40 -7.25
C HIS A 127 -1.22 12.11 -6.42
N VAL A 128 -1.68 12.14 -5.18
CA VAL A 128 -1.46 11.02 -4.23
C VAL A 128 -2.55 9.99 -4.39
N MET A 129 -3.81 10.39 -4.24
CA MET A 129 -4.93 9.48 -4.37
C MET A 129 -5.06 8.94 -5.79
N GLY A 130 -4.72 9.74 -6.82
CA GLY A 130 -4.60 9.26 -8.19
C GLY A 130 -3.67 8.06 -8.32
N ALA A 131 -2.45 8.16 -7.80
CA ALA A 131 -1.50 7.04 -7.81
C ALA A 131 -1.96 5.86 -6.95
N VAL A 132 -2.52 6.12 -5.76
CA VAL A 132 -3.05 5.06 -4.89
C VAL A 132 -4.19 4.31 -5.58
N ASN A 133 -5.12 5.01 -6.23
CA ASN A 133 -6.30 4.42 -6.85
C ASN A 133 -5.93 3.52 -8.03
N THR A 134 -5.05 3.98 -8.92
CA THR A 134 -4.59 3.19 -10.07
C THR A 134 -3.77 1.98 -9.64
N MET A 135 -2.88 2.15 -8.66
CA MET A 135 -2.13 1.05 -8.06
C MET A 135 -3.09 0.04 -7.45
N ARG A 136 -4.03 0.49 -6.60
CA ARG A 136 -5.00 -0.38 -5.92
C ARG A 136 -5.89 -1.15 -6.89
N ALA A 137 -6.32 -0.52 -7.99
CA ALA A 137 -7.11 -1.18 -9.02
C ALA A 137 -6.31 -2.24 -9.79
N ALA A 138 -5.05 -1.95 -10.15
CA ALA A 138 -4.21 -2.86 -10.93
C ALA A 138 -3.56 -3.99 -10.09
N TRP A 139 -3.31 -3.75 -8.79
CA TRP A 139 -2.53 -4.61 -7.91
C TRP A 139 -3.01 -6.07 -7.85
N PRO A 140 -4.32 -6.37 -7.69
CA PRO A 140 -4.77 -7.76 -7.63
C PRO A 140 -4.48 -8.53 -8.92
N HIS A 141 -4.54 -7.86 -10.06
CA HIS A 141 -4.25 -8.46 -11.37
C HIS A 141 -2.75 -8.70 -11.55
N MET A 142 -1.91 -7.72 -11.19
CA MET A 142 -0.45 -7.84 -11.21
C MET A 142 0.05 -8.96 -10.27
N LYS A 143 -0.53 -9.04 -9.07
CA LYS A 143 -0.25 -10.10 -8.09
C LYS A 143 -0.62 -11.48 -8.65
N LYS A 144 -1.82 -11.63 -9.20
CA LYS A 144 -2.31 -12.89 -9.79
C LYS A 144 -1.43 -13.38 -10.94
N GLN A 145 -0.92 -12.47 -11.77
CA GLN A 145 -0.09 -12.82 -12.93
C GLN A 145 1.42 -12.91 -12.60
N ASN A 146 1.83 -12.59 -11.36
CA ASN A 146 3.23 -12.54 -10.93
C ASN A 146 4.11 -11.64 -11.81
N TYR A 147 3.57 -10.48 -12.18
CA TYR A 147 4.28 -9.46 -12.95
C TYR A 147 3.60 -8.09 -12.83
N GLY A 148 4.37 -7.05 -12.56
CA GLY A 148 3.91 -5.66 -12.65
C GLY A 148 5.06 -4.67 -12.70
N ARG A 149 4.85 -3.52 -13.36
CA ARG A 149 5.80 -2.41 -13.39
C ARG A 149 5.06 -1.11 -13.16
N ILE A 150 5.44 -0.38 -12.12
CA ILE A 150 4.75 0.84 -11.69
C ILE A 150 5.75 1.97 -11.59
N ILE A 151 5.43 3.10 -12.23
CA ILE A 151 6.19 4.33 -12.15
C ILE A 151 5.34 5.42 -11.53
N ASN A 152 5.82 6.00 -10.43
CA ASN A 152 5.22 7.18 -9.81
C ASN A 152 6.05 8.43 -10.14
N THR A 153 5.37 9.50 -10.57
CA THR A 153 6.04 10.75 -10.96
C THR A 153 6.10 11.73 -9.79
N SER A 154 7.25 11.79 -9.13
CA SER A 154 7.63 12.81 -8.13
C SER A 154 8.14 14.09 -8.83
N SER A 155 8.93 14.91 -8.14
CA SER A 155 9.59 16.12 -8.66
C SER A 155 10.82 16.45 -7.84
N ASP A 156 11.80 17.07 -8.45
CA ASP A 156 12.92 17.74 -7.79
C ASP A 156 12.49 18.85 -6.80
N SER A 157 11.25 19.35 -6.90
CA SER A 157 10.70 20.34 -5.96
C SER A 157 10.72 19.87 -4.50
N VAL A 158 10.81 18.56 -4.27
CA VAL A 158 10.96 17.98 -2.91
C VAL A 158 12.27 18.39 -2.23
N LEU A 159 13.26 18.83 -3.00
CA LEU A 159 14.54 19.34 -2.49
C LEU A 159 14.46 20.81 -2.05
N GLY A 160 13.30 21.46 -2.23
CA GLY A 160 13.10 22.89 -2.04
C GLY A 160 13.26 23.64 -3.37
N PHE A 161 12.21 24.35 -3.78
CA PHE A 161 12.17 25.04 -5.07
C PHE A 161 11.40 26.36 -5.02
N SER A 162 10.26 26.37 -4.34
CA SER A 162 9.23 27.41 -4.45
C SER A 162 8.63 27.71 -3.07
N PRO A 163 8.05 28.90 -2.84
CA PRO A 163 7.28 29.19 -1.63
C PRO A 163 5.97 28.37 -1.52
N GLN A 164 5.69 27.52 -2.50
CA GLN A 164 4.59 26.55 -2.52
C GLN A 164 4.97 25.31 -1.71
N THR A 165 4.13 24.91 -0.75
CA THR A 165 4.35 23.70 0.06
C THR A 165 3.52 22.52 -0.42
N THR A 166 2.32 22.74 -0.95
CA THR A 166 1.37 21.69 -1.34
C THR A 166 1.94 20.74 -2.40
N TYR A 167 2.37 21.27 -3.54
CA TYR A 167 2.86 20.44 -4.64
C TYR A 167 4.12 19.62 -4.24
N PRO A 168 5.18 20.20 -3.64
CA PRO A 168 6.30 19.43 -3.13
C PRO A 168 5.90 18.34 -2.12
N SER A 169 4.98 18.63 -1.19
CA SER A 169 4.50 17.63 -0.23
C SER A 169 3.80 16.46 -0.92
N MET A 170 2.94 16.71 -1.90
CA MET A 170 2.28 15.63 -2.66
C MET A 170 3.29 14.80 -3.46
N LYS A 171 4.28 15.44 -4.08
CA LYS A 171 5.34 14.74 -4.83
C LYS A 171 6.28 13.96 -3.93
N ALA A 172 6.54 14.43 -2.71
CA ALA A 172 7.30 13.70 -1.69
C ALA A 172 6.54 12.46 -1.19
N ALA A 173 5.22 12.55 -1.02
CA ALA A 173 4.39 11.41 -0.59
C ALA A 173 4.52 10.20 -1.53
N LEU A 174 4.68 10.44 -2.83
CA LEU A 174 4.88 9.37 -3.82
C LEU A 174 6.19 8.59 -3.63
N ILE A 175 7.21 9.18 -2.99
CA ILE A 175 8.47 8.49 -2.66
C ILE A 175 8.21 7.42 -1.60
N GLY A 176 7.57 7.82 -0.49
CA GLY A 176 7.20 6.90 0.59
C GLY A 176 6.25 5.79 0.12
N LEU A 177 5.23 6.15 -0.67
CA LEU A 177 4.30 5.19 -1.29
C LEU A 177 5.05 4.15 -2.12
N SER A 178 5.96 4.59 -2.99
CA SER A 178 6.66 3.69 -3.92
C SER A 178 7.62 2.72 -3.21
N ARG A 179 8.34 3.20 -2.19
CA ARG A 179 9.28 2.36 -1.42
C ARG A 179 8.56 1.25 -0.67
N ASN A 180 7.40 1.56 -0.08
CA ASN A 180 6.60 0.57 0.66
C ASN A 180 5.85 -0.36 -0.28
N ALA A 181 5.20 0.15 -1.32
CA ALA A 181 4.51 -0.70 -2.30
C ALA A 181 5.51 -1.62 -3.02
N GLY A 182 6.69 -1.13 -3.39
CA GLY A 182 7.72 -1.95 -3.99
C GLY A 182 8.27 -3.05 -3.06
N LEU A 183 8.19 -2.88 -1.74
CA LEU A 183 8.51 -3.95 -0.78
C LEU A 183 7.47 -5.07 -0.82
N LEU A 184 6.19 -4.72 -0.84
CA LEU A 184 5.06 -5.67 -0.97
C LEU A 184 5.03 -6.37 -2.34
N GLY A 185 5.63 -5.75 -3.36
CA GLY A 185 5.67 -6.26 -4.73
C GLY A 185 6.74 -7.32 -5.00
N VAL A 186 7.74 -7.47 -4.12
CA VAL A 186 8.92 -8.34 -4.36
C VAL A 186 8.50 -9.78 -4.66
N ASP A 187 7.65 -10.36 -3.81
CA ASP A 187 7.21 -11.75 -3.93
C ASP A 187 6.30 -12.01 -5.14
N HIS A 188 5.91 -10.93 -5.83
CA HIS A 188 4.99 -10.96 -6.96
C HIS A 188 5.61 -10.43 -8.26
N ASN A 189 6.94 -10.18 -8.28
CA ASN A 189 7.64 -9.56 -9.41
C ASN A 189 6.96 -8.25 -9.86
N ILE A 190 6.55 -7.45 -8.88
CA ILE A 190 5.99 -6.11 -9.08
C ILE A 190 7.06 -5.08 -8.67
N ASN A 191 7.59 -4.36 -9.65
CA ASN A 191 8.54 -3.28 -9.39
C ASN A 191 7.82 -1.94 -9.30
N VAL A 192 8.17 -1.13 -8.30
CA VAL A 192 7.62 0.21 -8.12
C VAL A 192 8.78 1.19 -7.99
N ASN A 193 8.93 2.10 -8.95
CA ASN A 193 9.99 3.10 -8.96
C ASN A 193 9.44 4.52 -9.07
N VAL A 194 10.28 5.48 -8.72
CA VAL A 194 9.97 6.92 -8.76
C VAL A 194 10.84 7.60 -9.80
N ILE A 195 10.23 8.51 -10.55
CA ILE A 195 10.98 9.47 -11.37
C ILE A 195 10.75 10.90 -10.89
N MET A 196 11.78 11.73 -10.99
CA MET A 196 11.76 13.18 -10.83
C MET A 196 12.12 13.80 -12.19
N PRO A 197 11.11 14.07 -13.03
CA PRO A 197 11.36 14.52 -14.38
C PRO A 197 11.68 16.02 -14.43
N ALA A 198 12.64 16.39 -15.28
CA ALA A 198 12.84 17.74 -15.77
C ALA A 198 12.54 17.75 -17.28
N ALA A 199 11.52 18.52 -17.68
CA ALA A 199 11.09 18.58 -19.07
C ALA A 199 10.42 19.90 -19.42
N PHE A 200 10.59 20.34 -20.66
CA PHE A 200 9.80 21.42 -21.22
C PHE A 200 8.40 20.93 -21.61
N THR A 201 7.40 21.40 -20.89
CA THR A 201 5.98 21.08 -21.09
C THR A 201 5.15 22.35 -20.96
N ARG A 202 3.83 22.23 -21.09
CA ARG A 202 2.89 23.33 -20.82
C ARG A 202 3.11 23.98 -19.44
N LEU A 203 3.50 23.19 -18.44
CA LEU A 203 3.76 23.69 -17.08
C LEU A 203 5.01 24.58 -17.03
N SER A 204 6.15 24.11 -17.55
CA SER A 204 7.38 24.89 -17.57
C SER A 204 7.32 26.06 -18.57
N ALA A 205 6.44 26.01 -19.58
CA ALA A 205 6.20 27.12 -20.50
C ALA A 205 5.59 28.35 -19.79
N LEU A 206 5.10 28.21 -18.56
CA LEU A 206 4.67 29.33 -17.70
C LEU A 206 5.84 30.10 -17.09
N LEU A 207 7.06 29.55 -17.15
CA LEU A 207 8.25 30.24 -16.65
C LEU A 207 8.53 31.51 -17.47
N PRO A 208 9.10 32.56 -16.83
CA PRO A 208 9.53 33.76 -17.53
C PRO A 208 10.46 33.43 -18.70
N GLN A 209 10.36 34.20 -19.79
CA GLN A 209 11.31 34.09 -20.90
C GLN A 209 12.72 34.48 -20.45
N GLY A 210 13.72 33.78 -21.00
CA GLY A 210 15.13 33.98 -20.69
C GLY A 210 15.92 32.68 -20.82
N GLY A 211 17.24 32.77 -20.69
CA GLY A 211 18.16 31.67 -21.02
C GLY A 211 17.87 30.34 -20.31
N PHE A 212 17.32 30.36 -19.09
CA PHE A 212 16.90 29.15 -18.40
C PHE A 212 15.74 28.44 -19.12
N ARG A 213 14.69 29.19 -19.47
CA ARG A 213 13.54 28.64 -20.21
C ARG A 213 13.95 28.22 -21.62
N ASP A 214 14.77 29.02 -22.29
CA ASP A 214 15.24 28.73 -23.65
C ASP A 214 16.03 27.41 -23.67
N HIS A 215 16.87 27.19 -22.65
CA HIS A 215 17.60 25.93 -22.50
C HIS A 215 16.67 24.73 -22.24
N LEU A 216 15.64 24.89 -21.39
CA LEU A 216 14.63 23.85 -21.21
C LEU A 216 13.93 23.53 -22.54
N GLU A 217 13.48 24.55 -23.26
CA GLU A 217 12.78 24.40 -24.54
C GLU A 217 13.66 23.73 -25.60
N GLN A 218 14.96 24.05 -25.63
CA GLN A 218 15.93 23.50 -26.57
C GLN A 218 16.39 22.08 -26.23
N ASP A 219 16.55 21.74 -24.94
CA ASP A 219 17.26 20.51 -24.55
C ASP A 219 16.44 19.51 -23.76
N PHE A 220 15.30 19.89 -23.18
CA PHE A 220 14.55 19.07 -22.24
C PHE A 220 13.20 18.60 -22.81
N GLN A 221 13.18 18.13 -24.05
CA GLN A 221 11.97 17.60 -24.66
C GLN A 221 11.49 16.31 -23.93
N PRO A 222 10.17 16.14 -23.73
CA PRO A 222 9.59 14.96 -23.06
C PRO A 222 10.09 13.60 -23.58
N GLU A 223 10.31 13.49 -24.89
CA GLU A 223 10.74 12.27 -25.57
C GLU A 223 12.11 11.79 -25.10
N LYS A 224 12.98 12.70 -24.63
CA LYS A 224 14.30 12.33 -24.10
C LYS A 224 14.23 11.56 -22.77
N LEU A 225 13.09 11.60 -22.08
CA LEU A 225 12.88 10.87 -20.82
C LEU A 225 12.28 9.47 -21.06
N ALA A 226 11.55 9.29 -22.17
CA ALA A 226 10.80 8.08 -22.45
C ALA A 226 11.63 6.78 -22.48
N PRO A 227 12.88 6.75 -22.99
CA PRO A 227 13.72 5.54 -22.93
C PRO A 227 14.00 5.05 -21.52
N VAL A 228 14.24 5.97 -20.57
CA VAL A 228 14.54 5.63 -19.17
C VAL A 228 13.30 5.05 -18.51
N VAL A 229 12.15 5.72 -18.67
CA VAL A 229 10.87 5.25 -18.12
C VAL A 229 10.48 3.89 -18.71
N ALA A 230 10.64 3.70 -20.02
CA ALA A 230 10.39 2.43 -20.68
C ALA A 230 11.30 1.32 -20.15
N TYR A 231 12.60 1.56 -19.98
CA TYR A 231 13.50 0.57 -19.39
C TYR A 231 13.05 0.14 -17.99
N LEU A 232 12.66 1.09 -17.12
CA LEU A 232 12.10 0.78 -15.80
C LEU A 232 10.79 -0.03 -15.86
N CYS A 233 10.07 0.04 -16.98
CA CYS A 233 8.87 -0.75 -17.25
C CYS A 233 9.14 -2.08 -17.96
N HIS A 234 10.37 -2.38 -18.35
CA HIS A 234 10.69 -3.58 -19.11
C HIS A 234 10.81 -4.80 -18.20
N GLU A 235 10.51 -5.99 -18.72
CA GLU A 235 10.59 -7.25 -17.96
C GLU A 235 12.01 -7.62 -17.53
N GLN A 236 13.02 -7.16 -18.27
CA GLN A 236 14.43 -7.34 -17.91
C GLN A 236 14.91 -6.40 -16.80
N CYS A 237 14.13 -5.38 -16.44
CA CYS A 237 14.47 -4.51 -15.33
C CYS A 237 14.01 -5.15 -14.02
N ASP A 238 14.96 -5.40 -13.13
CA ASP A 238 14.80 -5.94 -11.77
C ASP A 238 14.86 -4.83 -10.70
N ILE A 239 15.06 -3.59 -11.12
CA ILE A 239 15.14 -2.44 -10.22
C ILE A 239 13.75 -2.13 -9.65
N SER A 240 13.66 -2.00 -8.33
CA SER A 240 12.46 -1.60 -7.60
C SER A 240 12.84 -0.74 -6.39
N ARG A 241 11.93 0.13 -5.94
CA ARG A 241 12.06 1.04 -4.79
C ARG A 241 13.10 2.15 -4.93
N GLU A 242 13.52 2.43 -6.17
CA GLU A 242 14.53 3.43 -6.49
C GLU A 242 13.91 4.73 -7.00
N ILE A 243 14.69 5.81 -6.86
CA ILE A 243 14.32 7.16 -7.26
C ILE A 243 15.30 7.61 -8.35
N PHE A 244 14.79 8.16 -9.44
CA PHE A 244 15.60 8.65 -10.55
C PHE A 244 15.31 10.10 -10.87
N SER A 245 16.34 10.95 -10.93
CA SER A 245 16.24 12.22 -11.66
C SER A 245 16.42 11.94 -13.14
N VAL A 246 15.54 12.48 -13.99
CA VAL A 246 15.56 12.23 -15.44
C VAL A 246 15.28 13.53 -16.20
N GLY A 247 16.12 13.92 -17.14
CA GLY A 247 15.91 15.12 -17.93
C GLY A 247 17.02 15.37 -18.95
N GLY A 248 16.70 16.01 -20.07
CA GLY A 248 17.69 16.42 -21.07
C GLY A 248 18.48 15.26 -21.70
N GLY A 249 17.92 14.04 -21.72
CA GLY A 249 18.60 12.83 -22.19
C GLY A 249 19.58 12.23 -21.19
N LYS A 250 19.51 12.64 -19.91
CA LYS A 250 20.33 12.15 -18.81
C LYS A 250 19.43 11.57 -17.71
N PHE A 251 20.00 10.68 -16.91
CA PHE A 251 19.37 10.24 -15.67
C PHE A 251 20.42 9.98 -14.58
N SER A 252 20.01 10.12 -13.33
CA SER A 252 20.80 9.77 -12.15
C SER A 252 19.92 9.11 -11.10
N ARG A 253 20.52 8.26 -10.27
CA ARG A 253 19.85 7.66 -9.11
C ARG A 253 19.94 8.61 -7.92
N ILE A 254 18.83 8.81 -7.22
CA ILE A 254 18.75 9.52 -5.95
C ILE A 254 18.61 8.50 -4.83
N VAL A 255 19.33 8.69 -3.74
CA VAL A 255 19.38 7.76 -2.60
C VAL A 255 19.04 8.48 -1.30
N MET A 256 18.44 7.74 -0.35
CA MET A 256 18.36 8.17 1.04
C MET A 256 19.61 7.66 1.75
N ALA A 257 20.31 8.53 2.47
CA ALA A 257 21.52 8.16 3.19
C ALA A 257 21.58 8.83 4.56
N SER A 258 22.27 8.20 5.50
CA SER A 258 22.48 8.70 6.86
C SER A 258 23.95 8.60 7.25
N SER A 259 24.40 9.49 8.13
CA SER A 259 25.65 9.29 8.87
C SER A 259 25.50 8.17 9.88
N ALA A 260 26.62 7.72 10.46
CA ALA A 260 26.60 6.89 11.65
C ALA A 260 25.83 7.59 12.79
N ALA A 261 25.05 6.82 13.55
CA ALA A 261 24.39 7.35 14.75
C ALA A 261 25.42 7.73 15.82
N MET A 262 25.16 8.84 16.52
CA MET A 262 26.02 9.33 17.60
C MET A 262 25.36 9.10 18.96
N PRO A 263 26.11 8.64 19.98
CA PRO A 263 25.56 8.42 21.31
C PRO A 263 25.28 9.76 22.00
N VAL A 264 24.11 9.85 22.63
CA VAL A 264 23.70 10.96 23.48
C VAL A 264 23.15 10.42 24.79
N ASP A 265 23.24 11.22 25.85
CA ASP A 265 22.52 10.96 27.10
C ASP A 265 21.18 11.73 27.09
N MET A 266 20.48 11.77 28.21
CA MET A 266 19.21 12.50 28.35
C MET A 266 19.41 14.02 28.57
N SER A 267 20.41 14.65 27.93
CA SER A 267 20.69 16.08 28.01
C SER A 267 20.78 16.73 26.62
N VAL A 268 20.43 18.03 26.55
CA VAL A 268 20.56 18.79 25.29
C VAL A 268 22.03 19.09 25.00
N GLU A 269 22.87 19.14 26.04
CA GLU A 269 24.31 19.37 25.96
C GLU A 269 25.03 18.25 25.23
N SER A 270 24.70 16.97 25.51
CA SER A 270 25.30 15.85 24.78
C SER A 270 24.86 15.83 23.31
N VAL A 271 23.60 16.19 23.03
CA VAL A 271 23.11 16.38 21.65
C VAL A 271 23.87 17.50 20.94
N ALA A 272 24.02 18.66 21.59
CA ALA A 272 24.73 19.81 21.02
C ALA A 272 26.21 19.48 20.75
N ALA A 273 26.86 18.72 21.62
CA ALA A 273 28.22 18.26 21.44
C ALA A 273 28.38 17.36 20.20
N GLN A 274 27.42 16.46 19.95
CA GLN A 274 27.44 15.55 18.80
C GLN A 274 26.91 16.19 17.50
N MET A 275 26.12 17.26 17.59
CA MET A 275 25.50 17.89 16.42
C MET A 275 26.53 18.32 15.37
N ASN A 276 27.67 18.87 15.80
CA ASN A 276 28.76 19.27 14.90
C ASN A 276 29.37 18.08 14.15
N THR A 277 29.39 16.89 14.77
CA THR A 277 29.89 15.67 14.16
C THR A 277 28.92 15.15 13.10
N VAL A 278 27.61 15.17 13.37
CA VAL A 278 26.58 14.70 12.44
C VAL A 278 26.41 15.64 11.25
N MET A 279 26.53 16.95 11.47
CA MET A 279 26.33 17.99 10.45
C MET A 279 27.62 18.38 9.71
N THR A 280 28.64 17.53 9.73
CA THR A 280 29.89 17.76 8.98
C THR A 280 29.64 17.78 7.47
N ASP A 281 30.41 18.59 6.73
CA ASP A 281 30.39 18.60 5.26
C ASP A 281 31.06 17.35 4.66
N ASP A 282 31.83 16.59 5.45
CA ASP A 282 32.40 15.31 5.02
C ASP A 282 31.31 14.22 4.97
N THR A 283 30.85 13.95 3.74
CA THR A 283 29.81 12.97 3.45
C THR A 283 30.34 11.61 3.02
N SER A 284 31.67 11.39 3.09
CA SER A 284 32.29 10.12 2.66
C SER A 284 31.86 8.92 3.51
N GLY A 285 31.41 9.16 4.74
CA GLY A 285 30.89 8.15 5.66
C GLY A 285 29.38 7.87 5.57
N LEU A 286 28.65 8.52 4.67
CA LEU A 286 27.21 8.31 4.54
C LEU A 286 26.88 6.90 4.03
N GLN A 287 25.89 6.27 4.66
CA GLN A 287 25.40 4.94 4.32
C GLN A 287 24.05 5.04 3.63
N ILE A 288 23.89 4.35 2.51
CA ILE A 288 22.62 4.33 1.77
C ILE A 288 21.62 3.42 2.49
N PHE A 289 20.46 3.96 2.84
CA PHE A 289 19.37 3.22 3.50
C PHE A 289 18.35 2.73 2.46
N LYS A 290 18.14 1.42 2.45
CA LYS A 290 17.19 0.71 1.59
C LYS A 290 15.88 0.37 2.32
N SER A 291 15.91 0.28 3.65
CA SER A 291 14.75 -0.04 4.48
C SER A 291 14.87 0.62 5.86
N SER A 292 13.76 0.64 6.62
CA SER A 292 13.78 1.07 8.03
C SER A 292 14.72 0.24 8.91
N PHE A 293 15.03 -1.01 8.51
CA PHE A 293 15.97 -1.85 9.24
C PHE A 293 17.42 -1.38 9.13
N ASP A 294 17.79 -0.67 8.05
CA ASP A 294 19.14 -0.10 7.94
C ASP A 294 19.33 1.01 8.99
N ASP A 295 18.28 1.80 9.25
CA ASP A 295 18.27 2.81 10.30
C ASP A 295 18.28 2.19 11.71
N LEU A 296 17.46 1.16 11.95
CA LEU A 296 17.49 0.43 13.23
C LEU A 296 18.89 -0.14 13.52
N LYS A 297 19.54 -0.76 12.53
CA LYS A 297 20.93 -1.22 12.69
C LYS A 297 21.89 -0.07 12.98
N ASN A 298 21.73 1.07 12.31
CA ASN A 298 22.52 2.26 12.60
C ASN A 298 22.31 2.76 14.05
N LEU A 299 21.11 2.57 14.60
CA LEU A 299 20.76 2.87 16.00
C LEU A 299 21.17 1.78 17.00
N GLY A 300 21.81 0.70 16.56
CA GLY A 300 22.38 -0.35 17.41
C GLY A 300 21.51 -1.60 17.60
N PHE A 301 20.40 -1.75 16.86
CA PHE A 301 19.61 -2.97 16.87
C PHE A 301 20.33 -4.12 16.13
N SER A 302 20.23 -5.34 16.66
CA SER A 302 20.81 -6.52 16.03
C SER A 302 20.02 -6.99 14.81
N ASP A 303 20.62 -7.90 14.02
CA ASP A 303 19.93 -8.54 12.91
C ASP A 303 18.71 -9.36 13.38
N GLU A 304 18.82 -10.03 14.54
CA GLU A 304 17.74 -10.81 15.15
C GLU A 304 16.57 -9.92 15.59
N GLU A 305 16.86 -8.77 16.20
CA GLU A 305 15.83 -7.79 16.59
C GLU A 305 15.11 -7.24 15.36
N CYS A 306 15.86 -6.92 14.30
CA CYS A 306 15.28 -6.48 13.03
C CYS A 306 14.42 -7.56 12.36
N GLN A 307 14.84 -8.83 12.41
CA GLN A 307 14.08 -9.94 11.82
C GLN A 307 12.72 -10.14 12.51
N MET A 308 12.66 -10.00 13.84
CA MET A 308 11.40 -10.08 14.60
C MET A 308 10.37 -9.05 14.10
N PHE A 309 10.81 -7.80 13.85
CA PHE A 309 9.95 -6.77 13.28
C PHE A 309 9.50 -7.09 11.85
N TYR A 310 10.37 -7.71 11.02
CA TYR A 310 10.00 -8.14 9.68
C TYR A 310 8.90 -9.20 9.72
N ASP A 311 9.08 -10.23 10.55
CA ASP A 311 8.11 -11.30 10.76
C ASP A 311 6.77 -10.76 11.26
N MET A 312 6.80 -9.69 12.07
CA MET A 312 5.58 -9.01 12.51
C MET A 312 4.80 -8.36 11.34
N THR A 313 5.48 -7.83 10.34
CA THR A 313 4.84 -7.17 9.19
C THR A 313 4.46 -8.14 8.06
N ALA A 314 5.11 -9.31 7.97
CA ALA A 314 4.91 -10.30 6.92
C ALA A 314 3.63 -11.14 7.07
N THR A 315 2.90 -10.98 8.16
CA THR A 315 1.82 -11.90 8.56
C THR A 315 0.56 -11.82 7.70
N GLN A 316 0.34 -10.77 6.89
CA GLN A 316 -0.89 -10.59 6.10
C GLN A 316 -1.04 -11.52 4.88
N ALA A 317 -0.58 -12.76 4.97
CA ALA A 317 -0.85 -13.76 3.95
C ALA A 317 -2.38 -13.92 3.77
N GLU A 318 -2.86 -13.70 2.54
CA GLU A 318 -4.21 -14.09 2.15
C GLU A 318 -4.32 -15.61 2.32
N LEU A 319 -5.15 -16.06 3.25
CA LEU A 319 -5.38 -17.48 3.44
C LEU A 319 -6.11 -18.04 2.21
N GLY A 320 -5.57 -19.11 1.62
CA GLY A 320 -6.22 -19.83 0.52
C GLY A 320 -7.56 -20.44 0.94
N PRO A 321 -8.38 -20.96 0.01
CA PRO A 321 -9.65 -21.57 0.36
C PRO A 321 -9.45 -22.80 1.27
N ILE A 322 -10.32 -22.97 2.27
CA ILE A 322 -10.40 -24.17 3.10
C ILE A 322 -11.51 -25.09 2.57
N GLU A 323 -11.22 -26.39 2.45
CA GLU A 323 -12.25 -27.39 2.15
C GLU A 323 -13.08 -27.67 3.41
N ALA A 324 -14.07 -26.82 3.66
CA ALA A 324 -14.90 -26.87 4.86
C ALA A 324 -15.71 -28.17 4.94
N VAL A 325 -15.76 -28.77 6.14
CA VAL A 325 -16.62 -29.92 6.42
C VAL A 325 -17.84 -29.52 7.26
N PRO A 326 -18.99 -30.22 7.14
CA PRO A 326 -20.14 -30.00 8.01
C PRO A 326 -19.78 -30.21 9.49
N ILE A 327 -20.38 -29.39 10.36
CA ILE A 327 -20.13 -29.35 11.81
C ILE A 327 -21.43 -29.63 12.57
N ASP A 328 -21.55 -30.85 13.07
CA ASP A 328 -22.70 -31.26 13.91
C ASP A 328 -22.46 -30.98 15.41
N ARG A 329 -21.21 -31.10 15.86
CA ARG A 329 -20.77 -30.87 17.25
C ARG A 329 -19.33 -30.35 17.26
N VAL A 330 -19.03 -29.49 18.22
CA VAL A 330 -17.68 -29.02 18.54
C VAL A 330 -17.33 -29.42 19.97
N ASP A 331 -16.15 -29.98 20.17
CA ASP A 331 -15.54 -30.24 21.49
C ASP A 331 -14.03 -30.36 21.31
N ASN A 332 -13.40 -29.25 20.93
CA ASN A 332 -12.05 -29.25 20.40
C ASN A 332 -11.22 -28.07 20.90
N VAL A 333 -9.90 -28.21 20.79
CA VAL A 333 -8.90 -27.24 21.19
C VAL A 333 -8.04 -26.92 19.98
N TRP A 334 -7.77 -25.64 19.76
CA TRP A 334 -6.87 -25.18 18.70
C TRP A 334 -5.83 -24.23 19.25
N ASP A 335 -4.59 -24.36 18.80
CA ASP A 335 -3.62 -23.27 18.88
C ASP A 335 -3.87 -22.36 17.67
N ILE A 336 -4.41 -21.17 17.95
CA ILE A 336 -4.74 -20.17 16.95
C ILE A 336 -3.62 -19.14 16.80
N THR A 337 -3.29 -18.82 15.55
CA THR A 337 -2.37 -17.76 15.16
C THR A 337 -3.14 -16.71 14.37
N ILE A 338 -3.30 -15.52 14.95
CA ILE A 338 -3.89 -14.36 14.27
C ILE A 338 -2.77 -13.63 13.54
N LYS A 339 -2.96 -13.48 12.25
CA LYS A 339 -2.06 -12.78 11.35
C LYS A 339 -2.30 -11.26 11.41
N SER A 340 -1.75 -10.57 12.41
CA SER A 340 -2.00 -9.14 12.63
C SER A 340 -0.95 -8.22 11.99
N PRO A 341 -1.27 -6.94 11.65
CA PRO A 341 -0.30 -6.01 11.07
C PRO A 341 0.93 -5.72 11.93
N VAL A 342 0.88 -6.09 13.22
CA VAL A 342 1.97 -5.95 14.20
C VAL A 342 2.50 -7.32 14.64
N GLY A 343 2.22 -8.36 13.87
CA GLY A 343 2.75 -9.71 14.03
C GLY A 343 1.77 -10.78 14.41
N ASP A 344 2.30 -12.00 14.48
CA ASP A 344 1.54 -13.19 14.80
C ASP A 344 1.16 -13.14 16.27
N GLN A 345 -0.14 -13.18 16.54
CA GLN A 345 -0.65 -13.30 17.91
C GLN A 345 -1.11 -14.73 18.14
N PHE A 346 -0.61 -15.33 19.21
CA PHE A 346 -0.88 -16.71 19.56
C PHE A 346 -1.91 -16.80 20.68
N SER A 347 -2.84 -17.73 20.57
CA SER A 347 -3.80 -18.03 21.64
C SER A 347 -4.25 -19.47 21.55
N ARG A 348 -4.78 -20.02 22.64
CA ARG A 348 -5.41 -21.33 22.65
C ARG A 348 -6.92 -21.19 22.70
N LEU A 349 -7.60 -21.62 21.65
CA LEU A 349 -9.05 -21.63 21.54
C LEU A 349 -9.59 -22.95 22.07
N VAL A 350 -10.52 -22.89 23.03
CA VAL A 350 -11.28 -24.03 23.51
C VAL A 350 -12.75 -23.78 23.20
N LEU A 351 -13.37 -24.62 22.38
CA LEU A 351 -14.81 -24.54 22.10
C LEU A 351 -15.51 -25.87 22.37
N ALA A 352 -16.70 -25.77 22.95
CA ALA A 352 -17.65 -26.86 23.10
C ALA A 352 -19.05 -26.40 22.67
N SER A 353 -19.76 -27.23 21.92
CA SER A 353 -21.11 -26.95 21.46
C SER A 353 -22.18 -27.60 22.35
N SER A 354 -23.27 -26.89 22.59
CA SER A 354 -24.54 -27.46 23.09
C SER A 354 -25.64 -27.13 22.08
N GLY A 355 -25.99 -28.10 21.23
CA GLY A 355 -26.72 -27.83 19.99
C GLY A 355 -25.91 -26.89 19.08
N ALA A 356 -26.56 -25.87 18.52
CA ALA A 356 -25.89 -24.87 17.68
C ALA A 356 -25.10 -23.80 18.46
N ALA A 357 -25.23 -23.73 19.79
CA ALA A 357 -24.55 -22.71 20.60
C ALA A 357 -23.13 -23.16 20.97
N LEU A 358 -22.15 -22.27 20.79
CA LEU A 358 -20.74 -22.49 21.16
C LEU A 358 -20.41 -21.77 22.46
N ASN A 359 -19.68 -22.46 23.33
CA ASN A 359 -19.18 -21.92 24.59
C ASN A 359 -17.70 -22.27 24.74
N GLY A 360 -16.96 -21.45 25.48
CA GLY A 360 -15.56 -21.72 25.78
C GLY A 360 -14.75 -20.45 25.98
N HIS A 361 -13.46 -20.53 25.68
CA HIS A 361 -12.50 -19.46 25.93
C HIS A 361 -11.45 -19.36 24.83
N VAL A 362 -10.99 -18.13 24.61
CA VAL A 362 -9.69 -17.86 23.99
C VAL A 362 -8.71 -17.59 25.14
N LEU A 363 -7.83 -18.55 25.40
CA LEU A 363 -6.81 -18.49 26.43
C LEU A 363 -5.57 -17.79 25.87
N ASN A 364 -5.11 -16.75 26.54
CA ASN A 364 -4.00 -15.91 26.07
C ASN A 364 -3.26 -15.33 27.27
N GLU A 365 -1.95 -15.57 27.34
CA GLU A 365 -1.11 -15.13 28.45
C GLU A 365 -0.93 -13.60 28.49
N GLU A 366 -0.80 -12.95 27.34
CA GLU A 366 -0.57 -11.50 27.23
C GLU A 366 -1.82 -10.67 27.49
N HIS A 367 -2.97 -11.18 27.07
CA HIS A 367 -4.24 -10.44 27.04
C HIS A 367 -5.26 -10.92 28.08
N GLY A 368 -4.94 -12.00 28.78
CA GLY A 368 -5.83 -12.71 29.67
C GLY A 368 -6.85 -13.56 28.93
N ASN A 369 -7.48 -14.47 29.68
CA ASN A 369 -8.47 -15.40 29.16
C ASN A 369 -9.78 -14.68 28.80
N GLN A 370 -10.25 -14.88 27.58
CA GLN A 370 -11.42 -14.21 27.02
C GLN A 370 -12.56 -15.20 26.84
N MET A 371 -13.68 -14.95 27.53
CA MET A 371 -14.88 -15.76 27.38
C MET A 371 -15.50 -15.59 25.99
N VAL A 372 -15.92 -16.71 25.42
CA VAL A 372 -16.71 -16.75 24.18
C VAL A 372 -18.11 -16.21 24.47
N LEU A 373 -18.47 -15.16 23.74
CA LEU A 373 -19.77 -14.49 23.74
C LEU A 373 -20.46 -14.78 22.40
N ASP A 374 -21.79 -14.95 22.44
CA ASP A 374 -22.64 -15.15 21.25
C ASP A 374 -22.12 -16.23 20.28
N GLY A 375 -21.50 -17.29 20.80
CA GLY A 375 -20.92 -18.36 19.99
C GLY A 375 -21.99 -19.22 19.32
N LYS A 376 -21.85 -19.50 18.02
CA LYS A 376 -22.78 -20.34 17.26
C LYS A 376 -22.14 -21.07 16.08
N ILE A 377 -22.72 -22.21 15.72
CA ILE A 377 -22.53 -22.86 14.42
C ILE A 377 -23.54 -22.22 13.46
N GLU A 378 -23.05 -21.55 12.42
CA GLU A 378 -23.84 -20.87 11.40
C GLU A 378 -23.79 -21.68 10.09
N ASN A 379 -24.94 -21.84 9.43
CA ASN A 379 -25.09 -22.56 8.15
C ASN A 379 -24.58 -24.01 8.14
N GLY A 380 -24.28 -24.60 9.30
CA GLY A 380 -23.84 -25.99 9.44
C GLY A 380 -22.36 -26.24 9.15
N ASP A 381 -21.57 -25.23 8.77
CA ASP A 381 -20.14 -25.38 8.42
C ASP A 381 -19.23 -24.29 9.00
N SER A 382 -19.82 -23.26 9.62
CA SER A 382 -19.12 -22.06 10.05
C SER A 382 -19.21 -21.87 11.56
N LEU A 383 -18.07 -21.74 12.22
CA LEU A 383 -17.97 -21.36 13.62
C LEU A 383 -17.89 -19.84 13.74
N VAL A 384 -18.83 -19.23 14.45
CA VAL A 384 -18.85 -17.79 14.70
C VAL A 384 -18.86 -17.55 16.19
N TRP A 385 -17.96 -16.71 16.70
CA TRP A 385 -17.96 -16.34 18.12
C TRP A 385 -17.39 -14.94 18.34
N LYS A 386 -17.70 -14.35 19.48
CA LYS A 386 -17.17 -13.06 19.90
C LYS A 386 -16.37 -13.18 21.19
N CYS A 387 -15.37 -12.32 21.35
CA CYS A 387 -14.63 -12.15 22.59
C CYS A 387 -14.51 -10.66 22.91
N LYS A 388 -14.40 -10.31 24.19
CA LYS A 388 -14.04 -8.95 24.62
C LYS A 388 -12.59 -8.93 25.06
N LEU A 389 -11.79 -8.16 24.34
CA LEU A 389 -10.43 -7.82 24.75
C LEU A 389 -10.50 -6.59 25.66
N THR A 390 -9.90 -6.61 26.84
CA THR A 390 -9.96 -5.48 27.80
C THR A 390 -8.65 -4.69 27.89
N LYS A 391 -7.54 -5.23 27.39
CA LYS A 391 -6.20 -4.61 27.40
C LYS A 391 -5.51 -4.85 26.05
N PRO A 392 -4.68 -3.92 25.55
CA PRO A 392 -4.45 -2.57 26.08
C PRO A 392 -5.65 -1.62 25.83
N VAL A 393 -6.49 -1.91 24.83
CA VAL A 393 -7.66 -1.10 24.48
C VAL A 393 -8.91 -1.99 24.45
N PRO A 394 -10.02 -1.62 25.12
CA PRO A 394 -11.24 -2.42 25.12
C PRO A 394 -11.86 -2.56 23.73
N MET A 395 -11.93 -3.76 23.16
CA MET A 395 -12.52 -4.00 21.85
C MET A 395 -13.30 -5.33 21.78
N THR A 396 -14.19 -5.45 20.82
CA THR A 396 -14.91 -6.71 20.55
C THR A 396 -14.28 -7.39 19.34
N LEU A 397 -13.75 -8.58 19.55
CA LEU A 397 -13.23 -9.46 18.51
C LEU A 397 -14.35 -10.37 18.04
N THR A 398 -14.64 -10.37 16.74
CA THR A 398 -15.62 -11.28 16.12
C THR A 398 -14.88 -12.23 15.20
N TYR A 399 -14.89 -13.51 15.55
CA TYR A 399 -14.26 -14.56 14.79
C TYR A 399 -15.31 -15.26 13.91
N ARG A 400 -14.90 -15.60 12.69
CA ARG A 400 -15.62 -16.49 11.80
C ARG A 400 -14.62 -17.44 11.16
N GLY A 401 -14.76 -18.73 11.38
CA GLY A 401 -13.89 -19.74 10.80
C GLY A 401 -14.63 -20.99 10.39
N GLN A 402 -13.98 -21.78 9.53
CA GLN A 402 -14.44 -23.09 9.08
C GLN A 402 -13.35 -24.12 9.39
N VAL A 403 -13.75 -25.38 9.51
CA VAL A 403 -12.82 -26.49 9.79
C VAL A 403 -12.73 -27.43 8.59
N ASP A 404 -11.55 -27.99 8.35
CA ASP A 404 -11.36 -29.05 7.35
C ASP A 404 -11.50 -30.46 7.96
N LYS A 405 -11.33 -31.47 7.11
CA LYS A 405 -11.37 -32.90 7.50
C LYS A 405 -10.31 -33.27 8.54
N ASP A 406 -9.21 -32.53 8.63
CA ASP A 406 -8.10 -32.75 9.56
C ASP A 406 -8.28 -31.91 10.83
N GLN A 407 -9.46 -31.30 11.02
CA GLN A 407 -9.79 -30.40 12.12
C GLN A 407 -8.94 -29.13 12.15
N LYS A 408 -8.25 -28.76 11.06
CA LYS A 408 -7.61 -27.44 10.99
C LYS A 408 -8.67 -26.37 10.83
N LEU A 409 -8.51 -25.30 11.59
CA LEU A 409 -9.41 -24.17 11.61
C LEU A 409 -8.81 -23.02 10.81
N GLN A 410 -9.63 -22.36 10.00
CA GLN A 410 -9.21 -21.20 9.25
C GLN A 410 -10.32 -20.17 9.19
N GLY A 411 -9.98 -18.88 9.32
CA GLY A 411 -10.99 -17.85 9.25
C GLY A 411 -10.48 -16.42 9.29
N LYS A 412 -11.41 -15.53 9.62
CA LYS A 412 -11.16 -14.11 9.87
C LYS A 412 -11.56 -13.72 11.28
N VAL A 413 -10.80 -12.81 11.87
CA VAL A 413 -11.12 -12.09 13.10
C VAL A 413 -11.24 -10.61 12.81
N VAL A 414 -12.38 -10.03 13.17
CA VAL A 414 -12.68 -8.61 13.02
C VAL A 414 -12.73 -7.95 14.40
N GLY A 415 -11.80 -7.02 14.65
CA GLY A 415 -11.78 -6.21 15.86
C GLY A 415 -12.56 -4.91 15.68
N THR A 416 -13.49 -4.63 16.60
CA THR A 416 -14.31 -3.42 16.60
C THR A 416 -14.12 -2.60 17.87
N LEU A 417 -13.85 -1.31 17.70
CA LEU A 417 -13.70 -0.32 18.75
C LEU A 417 -14.72 0.80 18.52
N MET A 418 -15.61 1.04 19.49
CA MET A 418 -16.69 2.04 19.38
C MET A 418 -17.53 1.91 18.08
N GLY A 419 -17.77 0.68 17.63
CA GLY A 419 -18.55 0.40 16.41
C GLY A 419 -17.79 0.57 15.09
N LYS A 420 -16.51 0.96 15.11
CA LYS A 420 -15.65 1.01 13.92
C LYS A 420 -14.74 -0.22 13.88
N THR A 421 -14.58 -0.80 12.69
CA THR A 421 -13.59 -1.83 12.44
C THR A 421 -12.19 -1.23 12.54
N VAL A 422 -11.37 -1.79 13.41
CA VAL A 422 -9.95 -1.41 13.60
C VAL A 422 -8.98 -2.53 13.28
N MET A 423 -9.51 -3.74 13.05
CA MET A 423 -8.75 -4.93 12.72
C MET A 423 -9.60 -5.86 11.85
N ASP A 424 -9.07 -6.35 10.73
CA ASP A 424 -9.63 -7.43 9.90
C ASP A 424 -8.46 -8.32 9.50
N CYS A 425 -8.26 -9.40 10.25
CA CYS A 425 -7.10 -10.26 10.14
C CYS A 425 -7.51 -11.69 9.86
N ALA A 426 -6.67 -12.39 9.12
CA ALA A 426 -6.82 -13.81 8.92
C ALA A 426 -6.31 -14.55 10.17
N PHE A 427 -6.82 -15.75 10.45
CA PHE A 427 -6.26 -16.62 11.47
C PHE A 427 -6.25 -18.07 11.03
N LEU A 428 -5.27 -18.81 11.54
CA LEU A 428 -5.09 -20.24 11.37
C LEU A 428 -5.20 -20.91 12.74
N GLY A 429 -5.74 -22.12 12.79
CA GLY A 429 -5.84 -22.92 14.01
C GLY A 429 -5.40 -24.35 13.76
N THR A 430 -4.40 -24.80 14.51
CA THR A 430 -3.94 -26.19 14.50
C THR A 430 -4.63 -26.94 15.63
N PRO A 431 -5.30 -28.08 15.38
CA PRO A 431 -5.96 -28.82 16.44
C PRO A 431 -4.95 -29.40 17.42
N VAL A 432 -5.28 -29.35 18.71
CA VAL A 432 -4.49 -29.88 19.82
C VAL A 432 -5.18 -31.11 20.36
N PHE A 433 -4.42 -32.19 20.61
CA PHE A 433 -4.94 -33.48 21.08
C PHE A 433 -4.19 -33.98 22.31
N GLY A 434 -4.77 -34.97 22.99
CA GLY A 434 -4.16 -35.64 24.15
C GLY A 434 -4.12 -34.76 25.39
N GLU A 435 -3.11 -34.98 26.23
CA GLU A 435 -2.98 -34.35 27.55
C GLU A 435 -3.02 -32.81 27.50
N GLN A 436 -2.42 -32.20 26.48
CA GLN A 436 -2.45 -30.74 26.29
C GLN A 436 -3.86 -30.20 26.02
N ALA A 437 -4.68 -30.96 25.28
CA ALA A 437 -6.07 -30.59 25.04
C ALA A 437 -6.91 -30.73 26.31
N ASP A 438 -6.69 -31.78 27.09
CA ASP A 438 -7.39 -32.02 28.36
C ASP A 438 -7.06 -30.93 29.39
N LEU A 439 -5.78 -30.55 29.49
CA LEU A 439 -5.32 -29.41 30.31
C LEU A 439 -6.02 -28.11 29.92
N ALA A 440 -6.08 -27.79 28.63
CA ALA A 440 -6.73 -26.57 28.15
C ALA A 440 -8.25 -26.58 28.39
N LYS A 441 -8.90 -27.74 28.26
CA LYS A 441 -10.32 -27.91 28.59
C LYS A 441 -10.58 -27.73 30.08
N GLN A 442 -9.69 -28.23 30.93
CA GLN A 442 -9.74 -28.03 32.38
C GLN A 442 -9.56 -26.54 32.72
N GLU A 443 -8.56 -25.88 32.15
CA GLU A 443 -8.32 -24.44 32.37
C GLU A 443 -9.54 -23.60 31.94
N SER A 444 -10.15 -23.92 30.80
CA SER A 444 -11.38 -23.29 30.33
C SER A 444 -12.57 -23.56 31.27
N ALA A 445 -12.62 -24.71 31.94
CA ALA A 445 -13.63 -25.01 32.96
C ALA A 445 -13.40 -24.20 34.25
N ASP A 446 -12.15 -24.10 34.70
CA ASP A 446 -11.77 -23.32 35.88
C ASP A 446 -12.04 -21.82 35.65
N GLN A 447 -11.72 -21.32 34.46
CA GLN A 447 -12.01 -19.94 34.07
C GLN A 447 -13.51 -19.66 34.02
N ARG A 448 -14.34 -20.61 33.54
CA ARG A 448 -15.81 -20.48 33.58
C ARG A 448 -16.31 -20.33 35.01
N ALA A 449 -15.75 -21.08 35.96
CA ALA A 449 -16.11 -20.97 37.37
C ALA A 449 -15.74 -19.59 37.94
N LEU A 450 -14.59 -19.04 37.58
CA LEU A 450 -14.17 -17.69 37.97
C LEU A 450 -15.08 -16.61 37.36
N ASP A 451 -15.45 -16.73 36.09
CA ASP A 451 -16.32 -15.76 35.42
C ASP A 451 -17.75 -15.80 35.97
N ALA A 452 -18.25 -16.97 36.38
CA ALA A 452 -19.53 -17.10 37.08
C ALA A 452 -19.54 -16.41 38.47
N GLN A 453 -18.37 -16.24 39.10
CA GLN A 453 -18.24 -15.53 40.38
C GLN A 453 -18.13 -14.01 40.23
N LYS A 454 -17.84 -13.50 39.02
CA LYS A 454 -17.78 -12.06 38.76
C LYS A 454 -19.18 -11.46 38.88
N LYS A 455 -19.36 -10.57 39.86
CA LYS A 455 -20.61 -9.82 40.08
C LYS A 455 -21.01 -9.08 38.79
N PRO A 456 -22.31 -9.10 38.39
CA PRO A 456 -22.76 -8.36 37.21
C PRO A 456 -22.40 -6.88 37.35
N GLY A 457 -21.91 -6.31 36.25
CA GLY A 457 -21.46 -4.92 36.19
C GLY A 457 -22.58 -3.93 36.53
N LEU A 458 -22.19 -2.71 36.89
CA LEU A 458 -23.11 -1.65 37.36
C LEU A 458 -24.33 -1.46 36.43
N LEU A 459 -24.12 -1.52 35.11
CA LEU A 459 -25.17 -1.44 34.09
C LEU A 459 -26.15 -2.61 34.12
N GLN A 460 -25.68 -3.85 34.23
CA GLN A 460 -26.55 -5.03 34.33
C GLN A 460 -27.41 -5.02 35.61
N ARG A 461 -26.89 -4.47 36.71
CA ARG A 461 -27.67 -4.29 37.94
C ARG A 461 -28.74 -3.21 37.83
N LEU A 462 -28.50 -2.18 37.01
CA LEU A 462 -29.47 -1.10 36.76
C LEU A 462 -30.62 -1.58 35.87
N PHE A 463 -30.35 -2.45 34.89
CA PHE A 463 -31.38 -2.98 33.98
C PHE A 463 -32.12 -4.23 34.50
N ALA A 464 -31.56 -4.97 35.47
CA ALA A 464 -32.27 -6.08 36.11
C ALA A 464 -33.31 -5.64 37.16
N LYS A 465 -33.40 -4.33 37.46
CA LYS A 465 -34.38 -3.73 38.37
C LYS A 465 -35.49 -2.94 37.64
N ALA A 466 -35.57 -3.02 36.31
CA ALA A 466 -36.62 -2.41 35.51
C ALA A 466 -37.72 -3.43 35.16
#